data_AF-A0A6G1S4J0-F1
#
_entry.id   AF-A0A6G1S4J0-F1
#
_cell.length_a   1.000
_cell.length_b   1.000
_cell.length_c   1.000
_cell.angle_alpha   90.00
_cell.angle_beta   90.00
_cell.angle_gamma   90.00
#
_symmetry.space_group_name_H-M   'P 1'
#
loop_
_entity.id
_entity.type
_entity.pdbx_description
1 polymer ?
#
loop_
_entity_poly.entity_id
_entity_poly.type
_entity_poly.pdbx_seq_one_letter_code
_entity_poly.pdbx_strand_id
1 'polypeptide(L)'
;MESSLEELSKHGEQFSINDPNVPKPAFNGAINKGNLYLNLLNIPPGDYSKELFITLLDKAEEAGCKNVIVCLNKQASIRPFAFLGFKLLPPNHPLVPGYKCSRDMLFMGYQLDGDEI
;
A
#
# COMPACT_ATOMS: atom_id res chain seq x y z
N MET A 1 -13.06 9.18 -14.55
CA MET A 1 -13.63 8.83 -13.23
C MET A 1 -12.44 8.53 -12.31
N GLU A 2 -11.58 9.53 -12.16
CA GLU A 2 -10.23 9.40 -11.59
C GLU A 2 -10.28 9.46 -10.05
N SER A 3 -9.90 8.32 -9.47
CA SER A 3 -8.97 8.19 -8.36
C SER A 3 -9.30 8.83 -7.01
N SER A 4 -9.94 8.06 -6.12
CA SER A 4 -9.88 8.34 -4.66
C SER A 4 -8.47 8.24 -4.07
N LEU A 5 -7.56 7.49 -4.73
CA LEU A 5 -6.14 7.50 -4.37
C LEU A 5 -5.45 8.80 -4.80
N GLU A 6 -5.98 9.49 -5.81
CA GLU A 6 -5.47 10.78 -6.28
C GLU A 6 -6.07 11.93 -5.47
N GLU A 7 -7.27 11.78 -4.91
CA GLU A 7 -7.80 12.70 -3.89
C GLU A 7 -7.00 12.59 -2.58
N LEU A 8 -6.61 11.38 -2.19
CA LEU A 8 -5.66 11.14 -1.09
C LEU A 8 -4.25 11.64 -1.44
N SER A 9 -3.79 11.52 -2.69
CA SER A 9 -2.50 12.07 -3.13
C SER A 9 -2.53 13.57 -3.38
N LYS A 10 -3.72 14.19 -3.55
CA LYS A 10 -3.91 15.64 -3.67
C LYS A 10 -3.81 16.34 -2.31
N HIS A 11 -4.24 15.67 -1.23
CA HIS A 11 -4.21 16.23 0.13
C HIS A 11 -3.13 15.61 1.02
N GLY A 12 -2.60 14.45 0.65
CA GLY A 12 -1.55 13.73 1.36
C GLY A 12 -0.19 13.90 0.71
N GLU A 13 0.87 13.61 1.47
CA GLU A 13 2.23 13.66 0.95
C GLU A 13 2.45 12.51 -0.04
N GLN A 14 2.84 12.83 -1.27
CA GLN A 14 3.12 11.82 -2.29
C GLN A 14 4.41 11.08 -1.94
N PHE A 15 4.31 9.75 -1.93
CA PHE A 15 5.40 8.87 -1.59
C PHE A 15 5.70 7.98 -2.78
N SER A 16 6.88 8.14 -3.38
CA SER A 16 7.34 7.33 -4.51
C SER A 16 8.71 6.75 -4.21
N ILE A 17 8.83 5.42 -4.31
CA ILE A 17 10.13 4.75 -4.30
C ILE A 17 10.45 4.30 -5.71
N ASN A 18 11.48 4.96 -6.26
CA ASN A 18 12.08 4.63 -7.55
C ASN A 18 13.50 4.13 -7.27
N ASP A 19 13.77 2.86 -7.54
CA ASP A 19 15.16 2.40 -7.62
C ASP A 19 15.67 2.62 -9.06
N PRO A 20 16.70 3.47 -9.27
CA PRO A 20 17.19 3.79 -10.60
C PRO A 20 17.88 2.62 -11.30
N ASN A 21 18.23 1.54 -10.58
CA ASN A 21 18.87 0.36 -11.14
C ASN A 21 17.89 -0.78 -11.45
N VAL A 22 16.63 -0.67 -11.00
CA VAL A 22 15.59 -1.66 -11.26
C VAL A 22 14.52 -1.05 -12.17
N PRO A 23 14.43 -1.44 -13.46
CA PRO A 23 13.43 -0.92 -14.41
C PRO A 23 12.01 -1.47 -14.17
N LYS A 24 11.59 -1.58 -12.91
CA LYS A 24 10.34 -2.21 -12.45
C LYS A 24 9.52 -1.22 -11.63
N PRO A 25 8.19 -1.42 -11.51
CA PRO A 25 7.26 -0.32 -11.35
C PRO A 25 7.50 0.47 -10.07
N ALA A 26 7.50 1.79 -10.20
CA ALA A 26 7.51 2.74 -9.09
C ALA A 26 6.40 2.38 -8.09
N PHE A 27 6.77 2.14 -6.84
CA PHE A 27 5.79 2.03 -5.76
C PHE A 27 5.26 3.43 -5.49
N ASN A 28 4.03 3.70 -5.94
CA ASN A 28 3.38 4.99 -5.73
C ASN A 28 2.39 4.88 -4.57
N GLY A 29 2.44 5.87 -3.69
CA GLY A 29 1.55 5.98 -2.56
C GLY A 29 1.32 7.40 -2.09
N ALA A 30 0.44 7.52 -1.11
CA ALA A 30 0.10 8.77 -0.46
C ALA A 30 0.03 8.56 1.06
N ILE A 31 0.64 9.47 1.81
CA ILE A 31 0.55 9.48 3.28
C ILE A 31 -0.66 10.33 3.68
N ASN A 32 -1.58 9.75 4.44
CA ASN A 32 -2.74 10.45 4.98
C ASN A 32 -2.97 10.10 6.45
N LYS A 33 -2.94 11.12 7.32
CA LYS A 33 -3.15 11.01 8.77
C LYS A 33 -2.27 9.94 9.45
N GLY A 34 -0.99 9.84 9.05
CA GLY A 34 -0.07 8.83 9.56
C GLY A 34 -0.33 7.42 9.03
N ASN A 35 -1.02 7.28 7.89
CA ASN A 35 -1.21 6.01 7.21
C ASN A 35 -0.70 6.13 5.77
N LEU A 36 0.17 5.22 5.36
CA LEU A 36 0.69 5.16 4.00
C LEU A 36 -0.24 4.28 3.14
N TYR A 37 -0.76 4.83 2.06
CA TYR A 37 -1.60 4.13 1.10
C TYR A 37 -0.80 3.85 -0.17
N LEU A 38 -0.59 2.58 -0.49
CA LEU A 38 0.11 2.16 -1.70
C LEU A 38 -0.84 1.66 -2.77
N ASN A 39 -0.63 2.10 -3.99
CA ASN A 39 -1.34 1.59 -5.16
C ASN A 39 -0.48 0.60 -5.93
N LEU A 40 -0.77 -0.69 -5.76
CA LEU A 40 -0.07 -1.78 -6.44
C LEU A 40 -0.88 -2.37 -7.59
N LEU A 41 -1.98 -1.73 -8.00
CA LEU A 41 -2.86 -2.20 -9.08
C LEU A 41 -2.16 -2.26 -10.44
N ASN A 42 -1.15 -1.41 -10.64
CA ASN A 42 -0.36 -1.34 -11.87
C ASN A 42 0.86 -2.26 -11.86
N ILE A 43 1.09 -3.00 -10.76
CA ILE A 43 2.23 -3.91 -10.63
C ILE A 43 1.77 -5.31 -11.04
N PRO A 44 2.45 -5.97 -12.00
CA PRO A 44 2.12 -7.33 -12.39
C PRO A 44 2.15 -8.28 -11.19
N PRO A 45 1.21 -9.22 -11.11
CA PRO A 45 1.16 -10.16 -10.00
C PRO A 45 2.45 -10.99 -9.95
N GLY A 46 3.16 -10.92 -8.82
CA GLY A 46 4.42 -11.64 -8.59
C GLY A 46 5.69 -10.84 -8.87
N ASP A 47 5.58 -9.60 -9.36
CA ASP A 47 6.74 -8.73 -9.62
C ASP A 47 7.12 -7.83 -8.42
N TYR A 48 6.58 -8.12 -7.23
CA TYR A 48 6.90 -7.40 -6.00
C TYR A 48 8.32 -7.74 -5.55
N SER A 49 9.26 -6.80 -5.72
CA SER A 49 10.59 -6.93 -5.13
C SER A 49 10.48 -6.77 -3.61
N LYS A 50 10.91 -7.82 -2.88
CA LYS A 50 10.89 -7.83 -1.41
C LYS A 50 11.77 -6.72 -0.84
N GLU A 51 12.94 -6.50 -1.42
CA GLU A 51 13.91 -5.51 -0.93
C GLU A 51 13.34 -4.10 -1.02
N LEU A 52 12.77 -3.75 -2.18
CA LEU A 52 12.08 -2.47 -2.37
C LEU A 52 10.93 -2.28 -1.37
N PHE A 53 10.20 -3.35 -1.08
CA PHE A 53 9.08 -3.28 -0.15
C PHE A 53 9.54 -3.15 1.31
N ILE A 54 10.62 -3.81 1.72
CA ILE A 54 11.21 -3.63 3.05
C ILE A 54 11.72 -2.19 3.21
N THR A 55 12.46 -1.66 2.22
CA THR A 55 12.89 -0.26 2.19
C THR A 55 11.71 0.71 2.28
N LEU A 56 10.57 0.33 1.71
CA LEU A 56 9.35 1.12 1.82
C LEU A 56 8.80 1.18 3.23
N LEU A 57 8.76 0.04 3.93
CA LEU A 57 8.30 -0.03 5.31
C LEU A 57 9.18 0.82 6.22
N ASP A 58 10.50 0.71 6.05
CA ASP A 58 11.50 1.48 6.80
C ASP A 58 11.26 2.99 6.64
N LYS A 59 11.15 3.46 5.39
CA LYS A 59 10.85 4.86 5.10
C LYS A 59 9.48 5.33 5.60
N ALA A 60 8.49 4.45 5.59
CA ALA A 60 7.16 4.78 6.11
C ALA A 60 7.22 5.00 7.62
N GLU A 61 7.99 4.16 8.33
CA GLU A 61 8.26 4.30 9.77
C GLU A 61 9.01 5.59 10.06
N GLU A 62 10.07 5.90 9.32
CA GLU A 62 10.84 7.15 9.44
C GLU A 62 9.97 8.40 9.20
N ALA A 63 9.00 8.30 8.28
CA ALA A 63 8.02 9.36 8.01
C ALA A 63 6.94 9.51 9.11
N GLY A 64 6.97 8.67 10.16
CA GLY A 64 6.00 8.68 11.25
C GLY A 64 4.66 8.05 10.87
N CYS A 65 4.63 7.19 9.84
CA CYS A 65 3.43 6.40 9.55
C CYS A 65 3.27 5.30 10.60
N LYS A 66 2.02 5.08 11.01
CA LYS A 66 1.63 4.00 11.93
C LYS A 66 1.17 2.76 11.18
N ASN A 67 0.49 2.98 10.05
CA ASN A 67 -0.10 1.91 9.25
C ASN A 67 0.30 2.03 7.79
N VAL A 68 0.44 0.89 7.13
CA VAL A 68 0.66 0.77 5.68
C VAL A 68 -0.48 -0.03 5.09
N ILE A 69 -1.20 0.57 4.16
CA ILE A 69 -2.34 -0.01 3.45
C ILE A 69 -1.93 -0.22 2.01
N VAL A 70 -1.91 -1.47 1.54
CA VAL A 70 -1.65 -1.81 0.14
C VAL A 70 -2.95 -2.14 -0.57
N CYS A 71 -3.15 -1.53 -1.74
CA CYS A 71 -4.22 -1.87 -2.68
C CYS A 71 -3.66 -2.76 -3.78
N LEU A 72 -4.20 -3.97 -3.91
CA LEU A 72 -3.74 -5.02 -4.82
C LEU A 72 -4.90 -5.48 -5.70
N ASN A 73 -4.60 -6.01 -6.88
CA ASN A 73 -5.61 -6.69 -7.69
C ASN A 73 -5.98 -8.02 -7.02
N LYS A 74 -7.25 -8.43 -7.03
CA LYS A 74 -7.74 -9.72 -6.51
C LYS A 74 -6.96 -10.94 -7.02
N GLN A 75 -6.37 -10.84 -8.21
CA GLN A 75 -5.55 -11.89 -8.82
C GLN A 75 -4.09 -11.89 -8.34
N ALA A 76 -3.65 -10.86 -7.60
CA ALA A 76 -2.30 -10.78 -7.08
C ALA A 76 -2.07 -11.77 -5.94
N SER A 77 -0.84 -12.29 -5.89
CA SER A 77 -0.42 -13.15 -4.78
C SER A 77 -0.29 -12.32 -3.51
N ILE A 78 -1.18 -12.56 -2.54
CA ILE A 78 -1.12 -11.95 -1.20
C ILE A 78 -0.07 -12.58 -0.29
N ARG A 79 0.48 -13.74 -0.68
CA ARG A 79 1.42 -14.53 0.14
C ARG A 79 2.63 -13.73 0.62
N PRO A 80 3.33 -12.94 -0.23
CA PRO A 80 4.48 -12.16 0.20
C PRO A 80 4.14 -11.16 1.31
N PHE A 81 2.99 -10.50 1.20
CA PHE A 81 2.52 -9.53 2.20
C PHE A 81 2.12 -10.25 3.50
N ALA A 82 1.39 -11.36 3.39
CA ALA A 82 1.01 -12.17 4.56
C ALA A 82 2.24 -12.68 5.34
N PHE A 83 3.32 -13.08 4.64
CA PHE A 83 4.58 -13.47 5.29
C PHE A 83 5.26 -12.32 6.05
N LEU A 84 5.06 -11.08 5.63
CA LEU A 84 5.56 -9.90 6.33
C LEU A 84 4.65 -9.47 7.50
N GLY A 85 3.50 -10.12 7.67
CA GLY A 85 2.54 -9.80 8.72
C GLY A 85 1.38 -8.90 8.28
N PHE A 86 1.24 -8.61 6.97
CA PHE A 86 0.07 -7.91 6.49
C PHE A 86 -1.20 -8.74 6.68
N LYS A 87 -2.23 -8.12 7.20
CA LYS A 87 -3.57 -8.71 7.37
C LYS A 87 -4.50 -8.20 6.27
N LEU A 88 -5.39 -9.07 5.78
CA LEU A 88 -6.43 -8.67 4.82
C LEU A 88 -7.42 -7.74 5.53
N LEU A 89 -7.69 -6.57 4.96
CA LEU A 89 -8.66 -5.63 5.51
C LEU A 89 -10.04 -5.87 4.89
N PRO A 90 -11.11 -5.96 5.69
CA PRO A 90 -12.47 -6.06 5.16
C PRO A 90 -12.84 -4.75 4.43
N PRO A 91 -13.75 -4.80 3.43
CA PRO A 91 -14.18 -3.61 2.69
C PRO A 91 -14.83 -2.53 3.57
N ASN A 92 -15.36 -2.91 4.73
CA ASN A 92 -15.95 -2.02 5.72
C ASN A 92 -14.94 -1.47 6.74
N HIS A 93 -13.64 -1.75 6.56
CA HIS A 93 -12.61 -1.29 7.48
C HIS A 93 -12.45 0.24 7.42
N PRO A 94 -12.29 0.95 8.55
CA PRO A 94 -12.17 2.42 8.57
C PRO A 94 -10.99 2.96 7.76
N LEU A 95 -9.92 2.18 7.64
CA LEU A 95 -8.76 2.53 6.82
C LEU A 95 -8.97 2.26 5.33
N VAL A 96 -9.99 1.50 4.94
CA VAL A 96 -10.31 1.20 3.55
C VAL A 96 -11.28 2.29 3.05
N PRO A 97 -11.02 2.94 1.90
CA PRO A 97 -11.96 3.87 1.31
C PRO A 97 -13.19 3.11 0.79
N GLY A 98 -14.14 2.86 1.69
CA GLY A 98 -15.27 1.92 1.52
C GLY A 98 -16.20 2.21 0.33
N TYR A 99 -16.19 3.42 -0.22
CA TYR A 99 -17.03 3.80 -1.36
C TYR A 99 -16.41 3.48 -2.75
N LYS A 100 -15.15 3.01 -2.82
CA LYS A 100 -14.43 2.80 -4.10
C LYS A 100 -13.72 1.45 -4.26
N CYS A 101 -14.01 0.47 -3.40
CA CYS A 101 -13.51 -0.89 -3.59
C CYS A 101 -14.23 -1.55 -4.78
N SER A 102 -13.63 -1.54 -5.96
CA SER A 102 -14.08 -2.40 -7.06
C SER A 102 -13.99 -3.87 -6.65
N ARG A 103 -14.86 -4.74 -7.19
CA ARG A 103 -14.88 -6.19 -6.87
C ARG A 103 -13.54 -6.92 -7.10
N ASP A 104 -12.68 -6.33 -7.91
CA ASP A 104 -11.37 -6.85 -8.30
C ASP A 104 -10.20 -6.23 -7.52
N MET A 105 -10.48 -5.50 -6.44
CA MET A 105 -9.48 -4.91 -5.55
C MET A 105 -9.51 -5.59 -4.18
N LEU A 106 -8.33 -5.75 -3.59
CA LEU A 106 -8.15 -6.21 -2.22
C LEU A 106 -7.23 -5.23 -1.48
N PHE A 107 -7.48 -5.07 -0.19
CA PHE A 107 -6.67 -4.21 0.67
C PHE A 107 -6.02 -5.05 1.76
N MET A 108 -4.74 -4.82 2.00
CA MET A 108 -4.04 -5.39 3.15
C MET A 108 -3.43 -4.28 3.98
N GLY A 109 -3.46 -4.44 5.30
CA GLY A 109 -2.93 -3.49 6.28
C GLY A 109 -1.76 -4.11 7.05
N TYR A 110 -0.79 -3.27 7.37
CA TYR A 110 0.35 -3.60 8.23
C TYR A 110 0.56 -2.47 9.22
N GLN A 111 0.80 -2.81 10.48
CA GLN A 111 1.10 -1.83 11.52
C GLN A 111 2.60 -1.81 11.75
N LEU A 112 3.21 -0.64 11.60
CA LEU A 112 4.64 -0.44 11.81
C LEU A 112 4.97 -0.44 13.32
N ASP A 113 4.04 0.05 14.14
CA ASP A 113 4.21 0.21 15.59
C ASP A 113 4.05 -1.09 16.40
N GLY A 114 3.80 -2.24 15.75
CA GLY A 114 3.68 -3.54 16.42
C GLY A 114 2.44 -3.76 17.30
N ASP A 115 1.65 -2.73 17.61
CA ASP A 115 0.30 -2.87 18.17
C ASP A 115 -0.65 -3.56 17.15
N GLU A 116 -1.69 -4.25 17.59
CA GLU A 116 -2.62 -4.94 16.67
C GLU A 116 -3.65 -3.97 16.03
N ILE A 117 -3.76 -4.01 14.69
CA ILE A 117 -4.85 -3.42 13.88
C ILE A 117 -6.15 -4.22 13.95
#